data_AF-A0A1E7H6W0-F1
#
_entry.id   AF-A0A1E7H6W0-F1
#
_cell.length_a   1.000
_cell.length_b   1.000
_cell.length_c   1.000
_cell.angle_alpha   90.00
_cell.angle_beta   90.00
_cell.angle_gamma   90.00
#
_symmetry.space_group_name_H-M   'P 1'
#
loop_
_entity.id
_entity.type
_entity.pdbx_description
1 polymer ?
#
loop_
_entity_poly.entity_id
_entity_poly.type
_entity_poly.pdbx_seq_one_letter_code
_entity_poly.pdbx_strand_id
1 'polypeptide(L)'
;MECLGWCRDDILCEDNYQKKYTDYTLSLFRSVAVLEAKKSGDYFELPAGINNLFQPIKSVYKDNKNLKSAIDQVKGYCNDRGIQVAIVSNGWQFLALVANRNDSIPPLEGKVLVVPSLEIFLNEFKEVWNCLSKNGFEEEYLVKKLIGKTERELPSKLSASIHQYPGIKNRNPFQADLEIISDLVLEDVIKEKDLEKDFLRNCYCKSGALSNYSLVSKEILSTRYDYLFAVGDKKSTLAQVATRKGLSGELTDLFSNSLSKRPILLLGDVGVGKSTFIDYLRFVEASSVFEKAISFKIDLGSKAIISYDIKKAIINVLRTQLDEFNGIDIEDDDFVRHCYYVELEKFKKSVKVKRLYDIDPEKAIEKEIEFLTEKVEEEVEHLKKSLEYICKSQQKQLIVFMDNCDQRSDKDQEAAFLISQEFASTWPMIVFISLRPETFHRTKKESGALSGYHTKAFTIPPPRLDEVVRKRLEFAQKITSGEIALRVRKKIKCTFSGQFG
;
A
#
# COMPACT_ATOMS: atom_id res chain seq x y z
N MET A 1 -14.79 51.35 23.26
CA MET A 1 -13.63 50.58 22.74
C MET A 1 -12.97 49.73 23.81
N GLU A 2 -12.64 50.26 25.00
CA GLU A 2 -12.12 49.45 26.12
C GLU A 2 -13.09 48.30 26.50
N CYS A 3 -14.39 48.61 26.57
CA CYS A 3 -15.46 47.61 26.77
C CYS A 3 -15.68 46.65 25.59
N LEU A 4 -14.85 46.70 24.56
CA LEU A 4 -14.82 45.77 23.42
C LEU A 4 -13.45 45.07 23.32
N GLY A 5 -12.61 45.19 24.35
CA GLY A 5 -11.31 44.50 24.44
C GLY A 5 -10.20 45.11 23.59
N TRP A 6 -10.36 46.33 23.08
CA TRP A 6 -9.31 47.06 22.36
C TRP A 6 -8.38 47.78 23.33
N CYS A 7 -7.06 47.56 23.19
CA CYS A 7 -6.04 48.31 23.92
C CYS A 7 -5.62 49.55 23.12
N ARG A 8 -5.00 50.55 23.78
CA ARG A 8 -4.54 51.77 23.09
C ARG A 8 -3.53 51.49 21.99
N ASP A 9 -2.69 50.47 22.17
CA ASP A 9 -1.70 50.05 21.18
C ASP A 9 -2.34 49.45 19.91
N ASP A 10 -3.59 48.99 20.00
CA ASP A 10 -4.35 48.44 18.88
C ASP A 10 -5.09 49.54 18.07
N ILE A 11 -5.04 50.80 18.52
CA ILE A 11 -5.80 51.92 17.94
C ILE A 11 -4.83 53.00 17.45
N LEU A 12 -4.76 53.17 16.14
CA LEU A 12 -4.01 54.25 15.52
C LEU A 12 -4.92 55.46 15.35
N CYS A 13 -4.60 56.56 16.05
CA CYS A 13 -5.30 57.83 15.92
C CYS A 13 -4.70 58.65 14.77
N GLU A 14 -5.54 59.35 14.00
CA GLU A 14 -5.13 60.29 12.96
C GLU A 14 -4.15 59.68 11.92
N ASP A 15 -4.46 58.48 11.45
CA ASP A 15 -3.61 57.76 10.50
C ASP A 15 -3.61 58.43 9.10
N ASN A 16 -2.43 58.85 8.65
CA ASN A 16 -2.25 59.63 7.43
C ASN A 16 -1.97 58.73 6.23
N TYR A 17 -2.86 58.81 5.24
CA TYR A 17 -2.62 58.22 3.93
C TYR A 17 -2.95 59.23 2.83
N GLN A 18 -1.96 59.53 1.98
CA GLN A 18 -2.10 60.46 0.85
C GLN A 18 -2.72 61.83 1.22
N LYS A 19 -2.32 62.41 2.36
CA LYS A 19 -2.82 63.69 2.91
C LYS A 19 -4.29 63.67 3.38
N LYS A 20 -4.89 62.49 3.51
CA LYS A 20 -6.19 62.29 4.17
C LYS A 20 -5.97 61.59 5.50
N TYR A 21 -6.55 62.13 6.56
CA TYR A 21 -6.49 61.56 7.91
C TYR A 21 -7.77 60.77 8.20
N THR A 22 -7.64 59.63 8.87
CA THR A 22 -8.74 58.87 9.47
C THR A 22 -8.77 59.11 10.97
N ASP A 23 -9.96 59.23 11.56
CA ASP A 23 -10.08 59.49 13.00
C ASP A 23 -9.41 58.36 13.81
N TYR A 24 -9.83 57.11 13.58
CA TYR A 24 -9.24 55.93 14.22
C TYR A 24 -9.13 54.76 13.26
N THR A 25 -8.00 54.05 13.29
CA THR A 25 -7.79 52.78 12.61
C THR A 25 -7.56 51.69 13.65
N LEU A 26 -8.38 50.64 13.62
CA LEU A 26 -8.24 49.49 14.49
C LEU A 26 -7.28 48.49 13.83
N SER A 27 -6.25 48.06 14.57
CA SER A 27 -5.21 47.16 14.09
C SER A 27 -5.10 45.91 14.97
N LEU A 28 -4.94 44.77 14.30
CA LEU A 28 -4.41 43.54 14.89
C LEU A 28 -2.96 43.40 14.40
N PHE A 29 -2.59 42.27 13.79
CA PHE A 29 -1.37 42.14 12.99
C PHE A 29 -1.38 42.99 11.70
N ARG A 30 -2.56 43.51 11.32
CA ARG A 30 -2.82 44.43 10.20
C ARG A 30 -3.99 45.34 10.55
N SER A 31 -4.17 46.44 9.82
CA SER A 31 -5.35 47.30 9.91
C SER A 31 -6.61 46.52 9.49
N VAL A 32 -7.59 46.41 10.38
CA VAL A 32 -8.81 45.61 10.18
C VAL A 32 -10.08 46.43 10.03
N ALA A 33 -10.13 47.62 10.64
CA ALA A 33 -11.26 48.53 10.50
C ALA A 33 -10.86 50.00 10.56
N VAL A 34 -11.63 50.85 9.89
CA VAL A 34 -11.59 52.31 10.06
C VAL A 34 -12.84 52.74 10.80
N LEU A 35 -12.67 53.50 11.89
CA LEU A 35 -13.73 54.14 12.64
C LEU A 35 -13.72 55.64 12.38
N GLU A 36 -14.80 56.14 11.79
CA GLU A 36 -15.10 57.57 11.66
C GLU A 36 -15.94 58.01 12.86
N ALA A 37 -15.40 58.95 13.65
CA ALA A 37 -16.04 59.47 14.84
C ALA A 37 -16.64 60.85 14.57
N LYS A 38 -17.96 60.98 14.74
CA LYS A 38 -18.69 62.23 14.60
C LYS A 38 -19.05 62.80 15.98
N LYS A 39 -19.24 64.13 16.05
CA LYS A 39 -19.58 64.81 17.30
C LYS A 39 -20.90 64.26 17.87
N SER A 40 -20.92 64.06 19.18
CA SER A 40 -22.11 63.67 19.94
C SER A 40 -23.17 64.78 19.90
N GLY A 41 -24.37 64.46 19.39
CA GLY A 41 -25.51 65.37 19.13
C GLY A 41 -26.26 64.94 17.86
N ASP A 42 -27.06 65.84 17.27
CA ASP A 42 -27.92 65.58 16.07
C ASP A 42 -27.14 65.44 14.75
N TYR A 43 -25.88 64.96 14.77
CA TYR A 43 -25.10 64.82 13.54
C TYR A 43 -25.78 63.85 12.57
N PHE A 44 -26.25 62.71 13.08
CA PHE A 44 -27.28 61.91 12.44
C PHE A 44 -28.14 61.27 13.52
N GLU A 45 -29.41 61.02 13.18
CA GLU A 45 -30.31 60.18 13.95
C GLU A 45 -30.81 59.05 13.07
N LEU A 46 -31.02 57.89 13.68
CA LEU A 46 -31.59 56.70 13.06
C LEU A 46 -33.10 56.68 13.36
N PRO A 47 -33.96 56.29 12.41
CA PRO A 47 -35.40 56.35 12.60
C PRO A 47 -35.89 55.46 13.75
N ALA A 48 -36.90 55.93 14.49
CA ALA A 48 -37.51 55.21 15.60
C ALA A 48 -38.14 53.88 15.12
N GLY A 49 -37.93 52.79 15.88
CA GLY A 49 -38.47 51.46 15.56
C GLY A 49 -37.46 50.48 14.92
N ILE A 50 -36.21 50.90 14.70
CA ILE A 50 -35.11 49.99 14.33
C ILE A 50 -34.71 49.16 15.57
N ASN A 51 -35.29 47.97 15.71
CA ASN A 51 -34.88 47.02 16.75
C ASN A 51 -33.94 45.92 16.23
N ASN A 52 -33.91 45.71 14.91
CA ASN A 52 -33.05 44.69 14.31
C ASN A 52 -31.63 45.25 14.10
N LEU A 53 -30.64 44.60 14.71
CA LEU A 53 -29.22 44.95 14.57
C LEU A 53 -28.72 44.85 13.13
N PHE A 54 -29.26 43.94 12.31
CA PHE A 54 -28.77 43.70 10.96
C PHE A 54 -29.81 44.09 9.93
N GLN A 55 -29.48 45.04 9.07
CA GLN A 55 -30.41 45.57 8.06
C GLN A 55 -29.71 45.82 6.73
N PRO A 56 -30.43 45.86 5.60
CA PRO A 56 -29.87 46.33 4.34
C PRO A 56 -29.35 47.77 4.48
N ILE A 57 -28.15 48.04 3.97
CA ILE A 57 -27.55 49.39 4.00
C ILE A 57 -28.49 50.43 3.39
N LYS A 58 -29.18 50.06 2.30
CA LYS A 58 -30.16 50.91 1.61
C LYS A 58 -31.25 51.48 2.53
N SER A 59 -31.62 50.78 3.60
CA SER A 59 -32.65 51.23 4.55
C SER A 59 -32.19 52.42 5.38
N VAL A 60 -30.90 52.50 5.70
CA VAL A 60 -30.34 53.58 6.53
C VAL A 60 -29.68 54.67 5.68
N TYR A 61 -29.26 54.31 4.46
CA TYR A 61 -28.56 55.18 3.53
C TYR A 61 -29.46 56.23 2.84
N LYS A 62 -30.78 56.00 2.78
CA LYS A 62 -31.73 56.92 2.10
C LYS A 62 -32.24 58.05 2.98
N ASP A 63 -32.29 57.84 4.30
CA ASP A 63 -33.11 58.68 5.19
C ASP A 63 -32.36 59.86 5.81
N ASN A 64 -31.01 59.89 5.77
CA ASN A 64 -30.22 60.95 6.41
C ASN A 64 -28.99 61.39 5.56
N LYS A 65 -28.96 62.67 5.14
CA LYS A 65 -27.87 63.24 4.32
C LYS A 65 -26.52 63.24 5.02
N ASN A 66 -26.49 63.51 6.33
CA ASN A 66 -25.26 63.57 7.11
C ASN A 66 -24.66 62.17 7.31
N LEU A 67 -25.53 61.19 7.58
CA LEU A 67 -25.11 59.78 7.70
C LEU A 67 -24.55 59.25 6.39
N LYS A 68 -25.20 59.58 5.27
CA LYS A 68 -24.71 59.25 3.93
C LYS A 68 -23.30 59.80 3.69
N SER A 69 -23.07 61.08 4.01
CA SER A 69 -21.75 61.70 3.90
C SER A 69 -20.70 60.99 4.75
N ALA A 70 -21.04 60.58 5.97
CA ALA A 70 -20.13 59.86 6.86
C ALA A 70 -19.81 58.45 6.34
N ILE A 71 -20.81 57.71 5.84
CA ILE A 71 -20.64 56.39 5.24
C ILE A 71 -19.75 56.47 3.99
N ASP A 72 -20.02 57.43 3.10
CA ASP A 72 -19.22 57.61 1.88
C ASP A 72 -17.76 57.99 2.21
N GLN A 73 -17.55 58.80 3.25
CA GLN A 73 -16.22 59.18 3.73
C GLN A 73 -15.44 57.96 4.26
N VAL A 74 -16.01 57.20 5.21
CA VAL A 74 -15.32 56.04 5.81
C VAL A 74 -15.10 54.91 4.79
N LYS A 75 -16.05 54.73 3.86
CA LYS A 75 -15.91 53.79 2.75
C LYS A 75 -14.77 54.19 1.81
N GLY A 76 -14.64 55.49 1.51
CA GLY A 76 -13.52 56.03 0.74
C GLY A 76 -12.18 55.71 1.41
N TYR A 77 -12.08 55.90 2.73
CA TYR A 77 -10.88 55.54 3.48
C TYR A 77 -10.56 54.05 3.45
N CYS A 78 -11.57 53.20 3.58
CA CYS A 78 -11.41 51.75 3.52
C CYS A 78 -10.94 51.29 2.14
N ASN A 79 -11.50 51.84 1.06
CA ASN A 79 -11.11 51.53 -0.30
C ASN A 79 -9.67 52.00 -0.61
N ASP A 80 -9.34 53.25 -0.27
CA ASP A 80 -8.02 53.83 -0.55
C ASP A 80 -6.89 53.07 0.20
N ARG A 81 -7.20 52.52 1.38
CA ARG A 81 -6.25 51.81 2.27
C ARG A 81 -6.35 50.28 2.22
N GLY A 82 -7.26 49.71 1.43
CA GLY A 82 -7.47 48.26 1.36
C GLY A 82 -7.99 47.63 2.65
N ILE A 83 -8.67 48.40 3.50
CA ILE A 83 -9.24 47.93 4.78
C ILE A 83 -10.67 47.42 4.55
N GLN A 84 -11.03 46.31 5.20
CA GLN A 84 -12.25 45.58 4.88
C GLN A 84 -13.50 46.17 5.55
N VAL A 85 -13.40 46.58 6.82
CA VAL A 85 -14.55 47.02 7.63
C VAL A 85 -14.53 48.53 7.86
N ALA A 86 -15.69 49.16 7.66
CA ALA A 86 -15.93 50.57 7.98
C ALA A 86 -16.90 50.70 9.14
N ILE A 87 -16.57 51.55 10.11
CA ILE A 87 -17.39 51.84 11.28
C ILE A 87 -17.66 53.35 11.35
N VAL A 88 -18.90 53.74 11.61
CA VAL A 88 -19.29 55.12 11.87
C VAL A 88 -19.92 55.17 13.26
N SER A 89 -19.52 56.15 14.08
CA SER A 89 -20.12 56.36 15.40
C SER A 89 -20.21 57.84 15.77
N ASN A 90 -21.28 58.22 16.47
CA ASN A 90 -21.43 59.51 17.15
C ASN A 90 -21.28 59.39 18.69
N GLY A 91 -20.70 58.28 19.15
CA GLY A 91 -20.47 57.95 20.57
C GLY A 91 -21.51 57.00 21.17
N TRP A 92 -22.79 57.14 20.81
CA TRP A 92 -23.87 56.31 21.36
C TRP A 92 -24.61 55.47 20.31
N GLN A 93 -24.43 55.78 19.02
CA GLN A 93 -24.88 54.96 17.89
C GLN A 93 -23.67 54.40 17.15
N PHE A 94 -23.82 53.20 16.60
CA PHE A 94 -22.77 52.52 15.83
C PHE A 94 -23.34 51.96 14.54
N LEU A 95 -22.65 52.21 13.44
CA LEU A 95 -22.90 51.53 12.17
C LEU A 95 -21.62 50.85 11.73
N ALA A 96 -21.68 49.56 11.44
CA ALA A 96 -20.52 48.83 10.90
C ALA A 96 -20.90 48.04 9.64
N LEU A 97 -20.16 48.26 8.57
CA LEU A 97 -20.38 47.61 7.28
C LEU A 97 -19.07 47.05 6.71
N VAL A 98 -19.20 46.12 5.78
CA VAL A 98 -18.07 45.65 4.98
C VAL A 98 -17.93 46.56 3.75
N ALA A 99 -16.93 47.44 3.78
CA ALA A 99 -16.68 48.41 2.73
C ALA A 99 -15.97 47.82 1.51
N ASN A 100 -15.04 46.88 1.73
CA ASN A 100 -14.37 46.14 0.67
C ASN A 100 -14.82 44.68 0.68
N ARG A 101 -15.56 44.25 -0.35
CA ARG A 101 -16.23 42.94 -0.42
C ARG A 101 -15.64 42.07 -1.52
N ASN A 102 -15.55 40.76 -1.27
CA ASN A 102 -15.03 39.77 -2.23
C ASN A 102 -16.14 38.87 -2.82
N ASP A 103 -17.41 39.20 -2.59
CA ASP A 103 -18.58 38.40 -2.98
C ASP A 103 -19.28 38.91 -4.26
N SER A 104 -18.64 39.81 -5.01
CA SER A 104 -19.19 40.46 -6.21
C SER A 104 -20.48 41.26 -5.99
N ILE A 105 -20.83 41.59 -4.74
CA ILE A 105 -21.95 42.47 -4.40
C ILE A 105 -21.40 43.88 -4.10
N PRO A 106 -21.93 44.95 -4.73
CA PRO A 106 -21.49 46.31 -4.40
C PRO A 106 -21.70 46.63 -2.91
N PRO A 107 -20.76 47.30 -2.23
CA PRO A 107 -20.82 47.52 -0.77
C PRO A 107 -22.14 48.12 -0.26
N LEU A 108 -22.75 49.04 -1.01
CA LEU A 108 -24.01 49.70 -0.62
C LEU A 108 -25.26 48.82 -0.78
N GLU A 109 -25.14 47.66 -1.45
CA GLU A 109 -26.22 46.69 -1.57
C GLU A 109 -26.18 45.60 -0.49
N GLY A 110 -25.13 45.61 0.34
CA GLY A 110 -24.96 44.68 1.45
C GLY A 110 -25.79 45.02 2.70
N LYS A 111 -25.52 44.25 3.76
CA LYS A 111 -26.07 44.49 5.11
C LYS A 111 -25.11 45.33 5.96
N VAL A 112 -25.66 46.00 6.96
CA VAL A 112 -24.96 46.80 7.97
C VAL A 112 -25.42 46.38 9.36
N LEU A 113 -24.48 46.37 10.31
CA LEU A 113 -24.78 46.35 11.73
C LEU A 113 -25.18 47.76 12.15
N VAL A 114 -26.36 47.91 12.76
CA VAL A 114 -26.93 49.17 13.22
C VAL A 114 -27.24 49.02 14.71
N VAL A 115 -26.55 49.82 15.52
CA VAL A 115 -26.82 49.96 16.96
C VAL A 115 -27.37 51.37 17.17
N PRO A 116 -28.69 51.52 17.35
CA PRO A 116 -29.33 52.84 17.33
C PRO A 116 -29.34 53.55 18.69
N SER A 117 -29.08 52.84 19.79
CA SER A 117 -28.99 53.42 21.14
C SER A 117 -28.09 52.58 22.05
N LEU A 118 -27.64 53.18 23.16
CA LEU A 118 -26.88 52.47 24.20
C LEU A 118 -27.72 51.41 24.92
N GLU A 119 -29.04 51.58 25.02
CA GLU A 119 -29.93 50.58 25.59
C GLU A 119 -29.93 49.29 24.75
N ILE A 120 -30.00 49.43 23.42
CA ILE A 120 -29.89 48.28 22.50
C ILE A 120 -28.48 47.70 22.52
N PHE A 121 -27.45 48.55 22.61
CA PHE A 121 -26.07 48.09 22.79
C PHE A 121 -25.93 47.17 24.02
N LEU A 122 -26.56 47.53 25.14
CA LEU A 122 -26.51 46.74 26.38
C LEU A 122 -27.37 45.48 26.30
N ASN A 123 -28.59 45.57 25.77
CA ASN A 123 -29.49 44.42 25.65
C ASN A 123 -28.93 43.35 24.70
N GLU A 124 -28.28 43.77 23.61
CA GLU A 124 -27.68 42.90 22.60
C GLU A 124 -26.15 42.85 22.70
N PHE A 125 -25.61 43.10 23.90
CA PHE A 125 -24.17 43.27 24.11
C PHE A 125 -23.34 42.11 23.56
N LYS A 126 -23.82 40.87 23.70
CA LYS A 126 -23.13 39.69 23.18
C LYS A 126 -22.93 39.76 21.66
N GLU A 127 -23.96 40.13 20.91
CA GLU A 127 -23.88 40.16 19.44
C GLU A 127 -23.06 41.36 18.98
N VAL A 128 -23.22 42.52 19.62
CA VAL A 128 -22.40 43.71 19.35
C VAL A 128 -20.93 43.46 19.69
N TRP A 129 -20.65 42.79 20.81
CA TRP A 129 -19.31 42.36 21.20
C TRP A 129 -18.72 41.42 20.16
N ASN A 130 -19.43 40.37 19.74
CA ASN A 130 -18.93 39.46 18.72
C ASN A 130 -18.62 40.17 17.40
N CYS A 131 -19.35 41.24 17.07
CA CYS A 131 -19.12 42.01 15.85
C CYS A 131 -17.99 43.04 15.95
N LEU A 132 -17.82 43.71 17.09
CA LEU A 132 -16.95 44.89 17.20
C LEU A 132 -15.77 44.72 18.18
N SER A 133 -15.69 43.61 18.90
CA SER A 133 -14.58 43.32 19.81
C SER A 133 -13.31 42.88 19.08
N LYS A 134 -12.17 43.01 19.74
CA LYS A 134 -10.87 42.54 19.22
C LYS A 134 -10.93 41.07 18.78
N ASN A 135 -11.43 40.19 19.65
CA ASN A 135 -11.62 38.76 19.35
C ASN A 135 -12.62 38.54 18.21
N GLY A 136 -13.67 39.36 18.14
CA GLY A 136 -14.65 39.31 17.05
C GLY A 136 -14.04 39.60 15.67
N PHE A 137 -13.06 40.51 15.62
CA PHE A 137 -12.30 40.81 14.42
C PHE A 137 -11.27 39.72 14.07
N GLU A 138 -10.64 39.07 15.06
CA GLU A 138 -9.75 37.91 14.83
C GLU A 138 -10.49 36.75 14.16
N GLU A 139 -11.74 36.51 14.55
CA GLU A 139 -12.60 35.44 14.01
C GLU A 139 -13.39 35.85 12.74
N GLU A 140 -13.21 37.09 12.28
CA GLU A 140 -13.93 37.72 11.17
C GLU A 140 -15.47 37.65 11.31
N TYR A 141 -15.99 37.67 12.54
CA TYR A 141 -17.39 37.38 12.84
C TYR A 141 -18.36 38.36 12.15
N LEU A 142 -18.09 39.67 12.21
CA LEU A 142 -18.92 40.68 11.54
C LEU A 142 -18.97 40.46 10.01
N VAL A 143 -17.83 40.16 9.40
CA VAL A 143 -17.72 39.91 7.95
C VAL A 143 -18.53 38.67 7.59
N LYS A 144 -18.33 37.56 8.30
CA LYS A 144 -19.09 36.30 8.14
C LYS A 144 -20.60 36.53 8.29
N LYS A 145 -21.01 37.38 9.24
CA LYS A 145 -22.42 37.69 9.53
C LYS A 145 -23.07 38.55 8.44
N LEU A 146 -22.37 39.56 7.91
CA LEU A 146 -22.89 40.50 6.92
C LEU A 146 -22.82 40.02 5.48
N ILE A 147 -21.82 39.19 5.14
CA ILE A 147 -21.66 38.59 3.80
C ILE A 147 -22.42 37.25 3.71
N GLY A 148 -22.56 36.54 4.82
CA GLY A 148 -22.98 35.14 4.81
C GLY A 148 -21.81 34.22 4.46
N LYS A 149 -21.88 32.94 4.87
CA LYS A 149 -20.79 31.98 4.70
C LYS A 149 -20.34 31.83 3.24
N THR A 150 -19.23 32.47 2.87
CA THR A 150 -18.37 32.05 1.76
C THR A 150 -17.11 31.42 2.34
N GLU A 151 -17.28 30.28 3.01
CA GLU A 151 -16.35 29.14 2.97
C GLU A 151 -16.85 28.06 3.94
N ARG A 152 -16.83 26.81 3.48
CA ARG A 152 -16.93 25.67 4.37
C ARG A 152 -15.62 25.63 5.13
N GLU A 153 -15.58 26.22 6.33
CA GLU A 153 -14.52 25.89 7.28
C GLU A 153 -14.59 24.39 7.52
N LEU A 154 -13.65 23.66 6.93
CA LEU A 154 -13.43 22.28 7.28
C LEU A 154 -13.20 22.25 8.79
N PRO A 155 -13.84 21.33 9.53
CA PRO A 155 -13.57 21.21 10.96
C PRO A 155 -12.07 21.08 11.15
N SER A 156 -11.54 21.81 12.14
CA SER A 156 -10.15 21.63 12.55
C SER A 156 -9.89 20.15 12.80
N LYS A 157 -8.71 19.67 12.41
CA LYS A 157 -8.35 18.26 12.63
C LYS A 157 -8.52 17.95 14.12
N LEU A 158 -9.05 16.77 14.46
CA LEU A 158 -9.16 16.28 15.84
C LEU A 158 -7.84 16.42 16.64
N SER A 159 -6.70 16.38 15.96
CA SER A 159 -5.40 16.62 16.57
C SER A 159 -5.24 18.03 17.19
N ALA A 160 -5.98 19.03 16.72
CA ALA A 160 -5.94 20.40 17.23
C ALA A 160 -6.64 20.56 18.59
N SER A 161 -7.48 19.60 19.01
CA SER A 161 -8.07 19.60 20.35
C SER A 161 -7.17 18.97 21.41
N ILE A 162 -6.05 18.36 21.01
CA ILE A 162 -5.09 17.74 21.92
C ILE A 162 -4.09 18.82 22.36
N HIS A 163 -4.16 19.22 23.63
CA HIS A 163 -3.20 20.11 24.24
C HIS A 163 -1.77 19.55 24.07
N GLN A 164 -0.84 20.36 23.59
CA GLN A 164 0.55 19.98 23.29
C GLN A 164 0.75 18.99 22.12
N TYR A 165 -0.21 18.79 21.21
CA TYR A 165 0.03 17.98 20.00
C TYR A 165 0.62 18.81 18.84
N PRO A 166 1.58 18.28 18.05
CA PRO A 166 2.20 16.94 18.18
C PRO A 166 3.28 16.87 19.28
N GLY A 167 3.56 17.98 19.94
CA GLY A 167 4.54 18.07 21.02
C GLY A 167 5.97 18.10 20.49
N ILE A 168 6.93 18.28 21.40
CA ILE A 168 8.34 18.11 21.07
C ILE A 168 8.64 16.62 21.24
N LYS A 169 8.93 15.93 20.13
CA LYS A 169 9.35 14.52 20.17
C LYS A 169 10.70 14.44 20.89
N ASN A 170 10.69 14.09 22.17
CA ASN A 170 11.89 13.72 22.90
C ASN A 170 12.55 12.52 22.20
N ARG A 171 13.88 12.51 22.10
CA ARG A 171 14.61 11.35 21.57
C ARG A 171 14.34 10.18 22.51
N ASN A 172 13.83 9.06 21.98
CA ASN A 172 13.66 7.85 22.77
C ASN A 172 15.08 7.34 23.12
N PRO A 173 15.46 7.25 24.42
CA PRO A 173 16.80 6.83 24.81
C PRO A 173 17.12 5.41 24.34
N PHE A 174 16.10 4.58 24.14
CA PHE A 174 16.23 3.22 23.63
C PHE A 174 16.16 3.14 22.10
N GLN A 175 16.04 4.26 21.38
CA GLN A 175 15.88 4.24 19.93
C GLN A 175 17.06 3.56 19.24
N ALA A 176 18.29 3.97 19.58
CA ALA A 176 19.50 3.40 18.99
C ALA A 176 19.66 1.92 19.35
N ASP A 177 19.40 1.54 20.61
CA ASP A 177 19.50 0.15 21.04
C ASP A 177 18.45 -0.75 20.37
N LEU A 178 17.21 -0.27 20.24
CA LEU A 178 16.14 -0.98 19.54
C LEU A 178 16.41 -1.08 18.04
N GLU A 179 16.99 -0.06 17.43
CA GLU A 179 17.41 -0.07 16.03
C GLU A 179 18.51 -1.12 15.80
N ILE A 180 19.55 -1.14 16.65
CA ILE A 180 20.61 -2.17 16.59
C ILE A 180 20.05 -3.58 16.78
N ILE A 181 19.16 -3.79 17.77
CA ILE A 181 18.54 -5.09 18.02
C ILE A 181 17.62 -5.48 16.85
N SER A 182 16.88 -4.52 16.29
CA SER A 182 16.01 -4.71 15.13
C SER A 182 16.83 -5.15 13.92
N ASP A 183 17.90 -4.45 13.59
CA ASP A 183 18.74 -4.78 12.43
C ASP A 183 19.39 -6.16 12.61
N LEU A 184 19.97 -6.41 13.78
CA LEU A 184 20.69 -7.65 14.05
C LEU A 184 19.75 -8.86 14.06
N VAL A 185 18.58 -8.77 14.70
CA VAL A 185 17.69 -9.93 14.90
C VAL A 185 16.59 -10.03 13.84
N LEU A 186 16.04 -8.90 13.38
CA LEU A 186 14.89 -8.86 12.47
C LEU A 186 15.29 -8.73 11.01
N GLU A 187 16.53 -8.32 10.67
CA GLU A 187 17.00 -8.25 9.29
C GLU A 187 18.17 -9.21 8.99
N ASP A 188 19.22 -9.21 9.82
CA ASP A 188 20.46 -9.93 9.49
C ASP A 188 20.43 -11.43 9.80
N VAL A 189 19.81 -11.85 10.91
CA VAL A 189 19.65 -13.29 11.22
C VAL A 189 18.82 -14.02 10.17
N ILE A 190 17.89 -13.32 9.50
CA ILE A 190 17.04 -13.91 8.45
C ILE A 190 17.86 -14.30 7.21
N LYS A 191 19.01 -13.66 6.97
CA LYS A 191 19.85 -13.91 5.79
C LYS A 191 20.76 -15.14 5.94
N GLU A 192 20.92 -15.68 7.15
CA GLU A 192 21.72 -16.89 7.37
C GLU A 192 20.90 -18.15 7.05
N LYS A 193 21.29 -18.86 5.99
CA LYS A 193 20.64 -20.13 5.57
C LYS A 193 20.58 -21.18 6.67
N ASP A 194 21.60 -21.24 7.53
CA ASP A 194 21.67 -22.18 8.65
C ASP A 194 20.59 -21.91 9.72
N LEU A 195 20.17 -20.65 9.87
CA LEU A 195 19.16 -20.24 10.87
C LEU A 195 17.77 -20.04 10.27
N GLU A 196 17.66 -20.01 8.93
CA GLU A 196 16.39 -19.81 8.22
C GLU A 196 15.32 -20.81 8.66
N LYS A 197 15.67 -22.09 8.80
CA LYS A 197 14.73 -23.13 9.24
C LYS A 197 14.24 -22.91 10.67
N ASP A 198 15.14 -22.57 11.59
CA ASP A 198 14.78 -22.32 12.99
C ASP A 198 14.00 -21.03 13.14
N PHE A 199 14.36 -19.99 12.38
CA PHE A 199 13.60 -18.76 12.28
C PHE A 199 12.17 -19.03 11.82
N LEU A 200 11.98 -19.74 10.71
CA LEU A 200 10.64 -20.09 10.21
C LEU A 200 9.85 -20.91 11.23
N ARG A 201 10.50 -21.86 11.92
CA ARG A 201 9.84 -22.71 12.92
C ARG A 201 9.34 -21.93 14.14
N ASN A 202 10.12 -20.96 14.62
CA ASN A 202 9.77 -20.18 15.81
C ASN A 202 8.89 -18.96 15.47
N CYS A 203 9.23 -18.25 14.39
CA CYS A 203 8.66 -16.95 14.05
C CYS A 203 7.44 -17.00 13.12
N TYR A 204 7.19 -18.10 12.40
CA TYR A 204 6.01 -18.19 11.54
C TYR A 204 4.71 -18.22 12.36
N CYS A 205 3.77 -17.34 12.02
CA CYS A 205 2.48 -17.21 12.69
C CYS A 205 1.44 -18.08 11.98
N LYS A 206 1.03 -19.19 12.62
CA LYS A 206 0.01 -20.09 12.11
C LYS A 206 -1.39 -19.55 12.45
N SER A 207 -1.81 -18.49 11.76
CA SER A 207 -3.14 -17.91 11.98
C SER A 207 -4.21 -18.76 11.31
N GLY A 208 -5.07 -19.45 12.07
CA GLY A 208 -6.31 -20.10 11.61
C GLY A 208 -6.22 -20.79 10.23
N ALA A 209 -6.69 -20.12 9.17
CA ALA A 209 -6.70 -20.64 7.80
C ALA A 209 -5.30 -21.02 7.25
N LEU A 210 -4.22 -20.36 7.70
CA LEU A 210 -2.85 -20.60 7.22
C LEU A 210 -2.33 -22.00 7.55
N SER A 211 -2.62 -22.53 8.75
CA SER A 211 -2.24 -23.91 9.09
C SER A 211 -2.95 -24.90 8.18
N ASN A 212 -4.24 -24.69 7.92
CA ASN A 212 -5.03 -25.55 7.05
C ASN A 212 -4.51 -25.53 5.61
N TYR A 213 -4.14 -24.36 5.07
CA TYR A 213 -3.60 -24.27 3.70
C TYR A 213 -2.22 -24.91 3.55
N SER A 214 -1.37 -24.81 4.57
CA SER A 214 -0.06 -25.47 4.55
C SER A 214 -0.19 -27.01 4.56
N LEU A 215 -1.11 -27.55 5.39
CA LEU A 215 -1.42 -28.97 5.44
C LEU A 215 -2.02 -29.48 4.12
N VAL A 216 -3.03 -28.77 3.60
CA VAL A 216 -3.65 -29.12 2.31
C VAL A 216 -2.63 -29.08 1.18
N SER A 217 -1.71 -28.10 1.18
CA SER A 217 -0.63 -28.04 0.18
C SER A 217 0.30 -29.24 0.29
N LYS A 218 0.69 -29.63 1.51
CA LYS A 218 1.50 -30.83 1.77
C LYS A 218 0.81 -32.11 1.29
N GLU A 219 -0.49 -32.26 1.54
CA GLU A 219 -1.29 -33.40 1.08
C GLU A 219 -1.39 -33.48 -0.44
N ILE A 220 -1.56 -32.34 -1.13
CA ILE A 220 -1.55 -32.28 -2.60
C ILE A 220 -0.20 -32.75 -3.14
N LEU A 221 0.90 -32.24 -2.59
CA LEU A 221 2.25 -32.60 -3.03
C LEU A 221 2.58 -34.07 -2.76
N SER A 222 2.11 -34.63 -1.64
CA SER A 222 2.34 -36.03 -1.27
C SER A 222 1.52 -36.97 -2.16
N THR A 223 0.23 -36.69 -2.33
CA THR A 223 -0.67 -37.48 -3.18
C THR A 223 -0.21 -37.50 -4.64
N ARG A 224 0.28 -36.37 -5.16
CA ARG A 224 0.78 -36.31 -6.54
C ARG A 224 2.08 -37.08 -6.71
N TYR A 225 2.99 -37.02 -5.73
CA TYR A 225 4.20 -37.86 -5.73
C TYR A 225 3.85 -39.35 -5.81
N ASP A 226 2.95 -39.80 -4.93
CA ASP A 226 2.50 -41.19 -4.90
C ASP A 226 1.87 -41.60 -6.23
N TYR A 227 1.09 -40.73 -6.87
CA TYR A 227 0.52 -41.02 -8.19
C TYR A 227 1.56 -41.09 -9.31
N LEU A 228 2.53 -40.17 -9.34
CA LEU A 228 3.55 -40.11 -10.38
C LEU A 228 4.42 -41.39 -10.37
N PHE A 229 4.77 -41.86 -9.17
CA PHE A 229 5.73 -42.95 -8.97
C PHE A 229 5.10 -44.27 -8.49
N ALA A 230 3.77 -44.36 -8.36
CA ALA A 230 3.10 -45.64 -8.07
C ALA A 230 3.32 -46.68 -9.17
N VAL A 231 3.65 -47.91 -8.75
CA VAL A 231 3.85 -49.08 -9.62
C VAL A 231 2.52 -49.83 -9.81
N GLY A 232 2.21 -50.21 -11.06
CA GLY A 232 1.18 -51.19 -11.42
C GLY A 232 -0.17 -51.01 -10.73
N ASP A 233 -0.60 -52.02 -9.96
CA ASP A 233 -1.91 -52.11 -9.32
C ASP A 233 -2.23 -50.97 -8.34
N LYS A 234 -1.24 -50.29 -7.76
CA LYS A 234 -1.50 -49.09 -6.95
C LYS A 234 -2.00 -47.92 -7.79
N LYS A 235 -1.53 -47.78 -9.02
CA LYS A 235 -1.94 -46.70 -9.94
C LYS A 235 -3.37 -46.91 -10.43
N SER A 236 -3.76 -48.16 -10.72
CA SER A 236 -5.13 -48.54 -11.07
C SER A 236 -6.08 -48.45 -9.87
N THR A 237 -5.64 -48.83 -8.66
CA THR A 237 -6.42 -48.70 -7.43
C THR A 237 -6.65 -47.24 -7.06
N LEU A 238 -5.63 -46.37 -7.15
CA LEU A 238 -5.76 -44.93 -6.93
C LEU A 238 -6.66 -44.26 -7.98
N ALA A 239 -6.61 -44.70 -9.24
CA ALA A 239 -7.53 -44.26 -10.28
C ALA A 239 -8.98 -44.76 -10.09
N GLN A 240 -9.17 -45.96 -9.52
CA GLN A 240 -10.48 -46.53 -9.19
C GLN A 240 -11.11 -45.89 -7.93
N VAL A 241 -10.29 -45.49 -6.95
CA VAL A 241 -10.74 -44.72 -5.77
C VAL A 241 -11.26 -43.33 -6.19
N ALA A 242 -10.68 -42.73 -7.23
CA ALA A 242 -11.17 -41.47 -7.80
C ALA A 242 -12.53 -41.59 -8.52
N THR A 243 -12.98 -42.80 -8.85
CA THR A 243 -14.19 -43.05 -9.67
C THR A 243 -15.33 -43.75 -8.93
N ARG A 244 -15.08 -44.39 -7.77
CA ARG A 244 -16.15 -45.02 -6.97
C ARG A 244 -16.89 -44.04 -6.07
N LYS A 245 -18.18 -43.89 -6.38
CA LYS A 245 -19.21 -43.03 -5.76
C LYS A 245 -19.62 -43.46 -4.33
N GLY A 246 -18.67 -43.81 -3.47
CA GLY A 246 -18.96 -44.42 -2.16
C GLY A 246 -17.93 -44.20 -1.04
N LEU A 247 -16.91 -43.37 -1.23
CA LEU A 247 -16.02 -42.90 -0.16
C LEU A 247 -16.22 -41.39 0.04
N SER A 248 -16.05 -40.92 1.28
CA SER A 248 -16.29 -39.53 1.72
C SER A 248 -15.89 -38.50 0.67
N GLY A 249 -16.84 -37.65 0.26
CA GLY A 249 -16.68 -36.69 -0.86
C GLY A 249 -15.42 -35.83 -0.79
N GLU A 250 -14.87 -35.59 0.41
CA GLU A 250 -13.61 -34.88 0.60
C GLU A 250 -12.39 -35.59 0.02
N LEU A 251 -12.29 -36.92 0.10
CA LEU A 251 -11.13 -37.66 -0.43
C LEU A 251 -11.18 -37.73 -1.96
N THR A 252 -12.36 -37.96 -2.55
CA THR A 252 -12.55 -37.94 -4.01
C THR A 252 -12.31 -36.55 -4.60
N ASP A 253 -12.72 -35.48 -3.90
CA ASP A 253 -12.32 -34.12 -4.26
C ASP A 253 -10.81 -33.92 -4.11
N LEU A 254 -10.18 -34.34 -3.01
CA LEU A 254 -8.72 -34.21 -2.83
C LEU A 254 -7.92 -34.97 -3.91
N PHE A 255 -8.35 -36.17 -4.29
CA PHE A 255 -7.72 -36.99 -5.33
C PHE A 255 -7.89 -36.39 -6.73
N SER A 256 -9.11 -36.02 -7.12
CA SER A 256 -9.37 -35.36 -8.41
C SER A 256 -8.69 -33.99 -8.52
N ASN A 257 -8.57 -33.27 -7.40
CA ASN A 257 -7.90 -31.97 -7.32
C ASN A 257 -6.36 -32.07 -7.33
N SER A 258 -5.76 -33.11 -6.72
CA SER A 258 -4.29 -33.31 -6.71
C SER A 258 -3.72 -33.63 -8.10
N LEU A 259 -4.54 -34.23 -8.95
CA LEU A 259 -4.24 -34.56 -10.35
C LEU A 259 -4.58 -33.44 -11.32
N SER A 260 -5.18 -32.34 -10.83
CA SER A 260 -5.50 -31.21 -11.68
C SER A 260 -4.20 -30.61 -12.23
N LYS A 261 -4.08 -30.60 -13.55
CA LYS A 261 -2.98 -29.99 -14.29
C LYS A 261 -3.10 -28.45 -14.30
N ARG A 262 -3.26 -27.87 -13.11
CA ARG A 262 -3.55 -26.45 -12.89
C ARG A 262 -2.59 -25.87 -11.85
N PRO A 263 -2.25 -24.57 -11.94
CA PRO A 263 -1.43 -23.91 -10.95
C PRO A 263 -2.21 -23.72 -9.65
N ILE A 264 -1.47 -23.74 -8.55
CA ILE A 264 -1.96 -23.43 -7.21
C ILE A 264 -1.75 -21.94 -6.97
N LEU A 265 -2.84 -21.20 -6.72
CA LEU A 265 -2.79 -19.76 -6.53
C LEU A 265 -2.58 -19.41 -5.06
N LEU A 266 -1.63 -18.53 -4.77
CA LEU A 266 -1.44 -17.89 -3.47
C LEU A 266 -1.91 -16.43 -3.57
N LEU A 267 -3.12 -16.15 -3.09
CA LEU A 267 -3.73 -14.84 -3.14
C LEU A 267 -3.42 -14.02 -1.90
N GLY A 268 -3.08 -12.76 -2.07
CA GLY A 268 -2.94 -11.81 -0.97
C GLY A 268 -2.26 -10.53 -1.42
N ASP A 269 -2.37 -9.48 -0.61
CA ASP A 269 -1.76 -8.18 -0.91
C ASP A 269 -0.23 -8.21 -0.78
N VAL A 270 0.42 -7.15 -1.25
CA VAL A 270 1.89 -7.02 -1.15
C VAL A 270 2.28 -6.98 0.33
N GLY A 271 3.26 -7.81 0.70
CA GLY A 271 3.80 -7.83 2.07
C GLY A 271 3.02 -8.67 3.09
N VAL A 272 1.94 -9.37 2.72
CA VAL A 272 1.19 -10.24 3.65
C VAL A 272 1.91 -11.53 4.07
N GLY A 273 3.09 -11.82 3.51
CA GLY A 273 3.91 -12.99 3.87
C GLY A 273 3.81 -14.20 2.94
N LYS A 274 3.46 -14.00 1.66
CA LYS A 274 3.39 -15.09 0.65
C LYS A 274 4.73 -15.82 0.48
N SER A 275 5.83 -15.08 0.33
CA SER A 275 7.18 -15.66 0.26
C SER A 275 7.52 -16.47 1.52
N THR A 276 7.19 -15.92 2.69
CA THR A 276 7.41 -16.60 3.98
C THR A 276 6.56 -17.88 4.09
N PHE A 277 5.33 -17.90 3.58
CA PHE A 277 4.51 -19.11 3.49
C PHE A 277 5.18 -20.17 2.59
N ILE A 278 5.72 -19.78 1.44
CA ILE A 278 6.44 -20.69 0.54
C ILE A 278 7.65 -21.31 1.25
N ASP A 279 8.47 -20.49 1.91
CA ASP A 279 9.68 -20.98 2.59
C ASP A 279 9.32 -21.83 3.82
N TYR A 280 8.28 -21.45 4.57
CA TYR A 280 7.74 -22.25 5.67
C TYR A 280 7.24 -23.62 5.18
N LEU A 281 6.51 -23.66 4.05
CA LEU A 281 6.05 -24.91 3.43
C LEU A 281 7.23 -25.80 3.03
N ARG A 282 8.28 -25.22 2.43
CA ARG A 282 9.47 -25.94 1.96
C ARG A 282 10.33 -26.50 3.08
N PHE A 283 10.72 -25.66 4.03
CA PHE A 283 11.73 -26.01 5.02
C PHE A 283 11.18 -26.60 6.32
N VAL A 284 9.91 -26.34 6.62
CA VAL A 284 9.30 -26.75 7.90
C VAL A 284 8.16 -27.73 7.67
N GLU A 285 7.05 -27.30 7.06
CA GLU A 285 5.80 -28.09 7.06
C GLU A 285 5.88 -29.35 6.18
N ALA A 286 6.39 -29.22 4.97
CA ALA A 286 6.47 -30.28 3.97
C ALA A 286 7.92 -30.66 3.62
N SER A 287 8.87 -30.42 4.52
CA SER A 287 10.30 -30.74 4.33
C SER A 287 10.54 -32.16 3.79
N SER A 288 9.88 -33.17 4.35
CA SER A 288 9.95 -34.56 3.89
C SER A 288 9.47 -34.78 2.44
N VAL A 289 8.57 -33.93 1.94
CA VAL A 289 8.08 -33.97 0.56
C VAL A 289 9.10 -33.32 -0.37
N PHE A 290 9.74 -32.24 0.08
CA PHE A 290 10.77 -31.52 -0.68
C PHE A 290 12.10 -32.29 -0.77
N GLU A 291 12.39 -33.20 0.15
CA GLU A 291 13.52 -34.15 0.03
C GLU A 291 13.39 -35.04 -1.22
N LYS A 292 12.15 -35.36 -1.62
CA LYS A 292 11.81 -36.15 -2.81
C LYS A 292 11.40 -35.28 -4.01
N ALA A 293 11.75 -34.00 -3.99
CA ALA A 293 11.42 -33.07 -5.05
C ALA A 293 12.64 -32.23 -5.45
N ILE A 294 12.60 -31.71 -6.67
CA ILE A 294 13.45 -30.60 -7.08
C ILE A 294 12.56 -29.35 -7.09
N SER A 295 12.90 -28.37 -6.26
CA SER A 295 12.12 -27.15 -6.10
C SER A 295 12.82 -25.94 -6.71
N PHE A 296 12.14 -25.23 -7.57
CA PHE A 296 12.58 -23.95 -8.14
C PHE A 296 11.82 -22.81 -7.48
N LYS A 297 12.53 -21.73 -7.12
CA LYS A 297 11.91 -20.50 -6.62
C LYS A 297 12.32 -19.36 -7.55
N ILE A 298 11.33 -18.79 -8.23
CA ILE A 298 11.50 -17.72 -9.20
C ILE A 298 10.91 -16.45 -8.60
N ASP A 299 11.78 -15.51 -8.24
CA ASP A 299 11.38 -14.20 -7.73
C ASP A 299 11.13 -13.24 -8.89
N LEU A 300 9.85 -13.11 -9.27
CA LEU A 300 9.42 -12.19 -10.31
C LEU A 300 9.56 -10.72 -9.88
N GLY A 301 9.69 -10.40 -8.59
CA GLY A 301 9.95 -9.03 -8.12
C GLY A 301 11.39 -8.56 -8.36
N SER A 302 12.32 -9.48 -8.61
CA SER A 302 13.74 -9.17 -8.74
C SER A 302 14.08 -8.38 -10.02
N LYS A 303 15.11 -7.52 -9.94
CA LYS A 303 15.62 -6.74 -11.09
C LYS A 303 16.22 -7.61 -12.21
N ALA A 304 16.51 -8.88 -11.94
CA ALA A 304 17.06 -9.80 -12.94
C ALA A 304 16.03 -10.16 -14.03
N ILE A 305 14.73 -9.99 -13.76
CA ILE A 305 13.61 -10.33 -14.65
C ILE A 305 13.04 -9.04 -15.27
N ILE A 306 13.89 -8.09 -15.70
CA ILE A 306 13.49 -6.84 -16.38
C ILE A 306 13.56 -7.00 -17.92
N SER A 307 13.39 -8.21 -18.46
CA SER A 307 13.19 -8.39 -19.90
C SER A 307 11.74 -8.16 -20.30
N TYR A 308 11.50 -7.68 -21.53
CA TYR A 308 10.14 -7.58 -22.12
C TYR A 308 9.45 -8.95 -22.24
N ASP A 309 10.21 -10.05 -22.23
CA ASP A 309 9.69 -11.42 -22.28
C ASP A 309 9.91 -12.14 -20.95
N ILE A 310 8.82 -12.26 -20.17
CA ILE A 310 8.79 -12.96 -18.87
C ILE A 310 9.04 -14.46 -19.06
N LYS A 311 8.55 -15.07 -20.15
CA LYS A 311 8.66 -16.51 -20.40
C LYS A 311 10.11 -16.91 -20.61
N LYS A 312 10.84 -16.16 -21.44
CA LYS A 312 12.29 -16.39 -21.64
C LYS A 312 13.09 -16.23 -20.35
N ALA A 313 12.79 -15.19 -19.57
CA ALA A 313 13.48 -14.99 -18.29
C ALA A 313 13.25 -16.16 -17.32
N ILE A 314 12.02 -16.65 -17.21
CA ILE A 314 11.69 -17.82 -16.39
C ILE A 314 12.47 -19.05 -16.85
N ILE A 315 12.52 -19.32 -18.17
CA ILE A 315 13.24 -20.45 -18.74
C ILE A 315 14.74 -20.37 -18.42
N ASN A 316 15.34 -19.20 -18.56
CA ASN A 316 16.75 -18.99 -18.22
C ASN A 316 17.01 -19.21 -16.73
N VAL A 317 16.14 -18.69 -15.86
CA VAL A 317 16.25 -18.92 -14.41
C VAL A 317 16.15 -20.41 -14.07
N LEU A 318 15.26 -21.16 -14.72
CA LEU A 318 15.16 -22.60 -14.52
C LEU A 318 16.44 -23.34 -14.94
N ARG A 319 17.04 -22.97 -16.09
CA ARG A 319 18.32 -23.54 -16.55
C ARG A 319 19.45 -23.25 -15.57
N THR A 320 19.62 -21.99 -15.19
CA THR A 320 20.64 -21.58 -14.22
C THR A 320 20.45 -22.30 -12.88
N GLN A 321 19.20 -22.47 -12.42
CA GLN A 321 18.96 -23.17 -11.16
C GLN A 321 19.26 -24.68 -11.22
N LEU A 322 19.02 -25.33 -12.36
CA LEU A 322 19.38 -26.73 -12.58
C LEU A 322 20.90 -26.94 -12.50
N ASP A 323 21.66 -26.05 -13.12
CA ASP A 323 23.13 -26.14 -13.12
C ASP A 323 23.70 -25.76 -11.73
N GLU A 324 23.46 -24.53 -11.27
CA GLU A 324 24.12 -23.99 -10.07
C GLU A 324 23.69 -24.65 -8.76
N PHE A 325 22.41 -25.01 -8.61
CA PHE A 325 21.88 -25.53 -7.34
C PHE A 325 21.66 -27.04 -7.35
N ASN A 326 21.50 -27.65 -8.52
CA ASN A 326 21.27 -29.08 -8.63
C ASN A 326 22.45 -29.84 -9.23
N GLY A 327 23.43 -29.15 -9.83
CA GLY A 327 24.58 -29.78 -10.49
C GLY A 327 24.18 -30.63 -11.68
N ILE A 328 23.08 -30.27 -12.34
CA ILE A 328 22.55 -30.98 -13.51
C ILE A 328 22.80 -30.13 -14.74
N ASP A 329 23.85 -30.48 -15.48
CA ASP A 329 24.07 -29.95 -16.82
C ASP A 329 23.15 -30.69 -17.80
N ILE A 330 22.24 -29.95 -18.44
CA ILE A 330 21.31 -30.51 -19.42
C ILE A 330 21.89 -30.54 -20.84
N GLU A 331 23.03 -29.89 -21.06
CA GLU A 331 23.73 -29.81 -22.34
C GLU A 331 24.89 -30.83 -22.45
N ASP A 332 25.23 -31.51 -21.36
CA ASP A 332 26.22 -32.59 -21.34
C ASP A 332 25.86 -33.71 -22.35
N ASP A 333 26.85 -34.20 -23.10
CA ASP A 333 26.63 -35.18 -24.19
C ASP A 333 25.99 -36.47 -23.67
N ASP A 334 26.49 -36.99 -22.54
CA ASP A 334 25.92 -38.17 -21.92
C ASP A 334 24.46 -37.89 -21.51
N PHE A 335 24.20 -36.78 -20.82
CA PHE A 335 22.83 -36.41 -20.45
C PHE A 335 21.89 -36.32 -21.67
N VAL A 336 22.28 -35.60 -22.72
CA VAL A 336 21.49 -35.38 -23.93
C VAL A 336 21.17 -36.71 -24.61
N ARG A 337 22.17 -37.61 -24.75
CA ARG A 337 21.98 -38.95 -25.33
C ARG A 337 21.02 -39.80 -24.52
N HIS A 338 21.08 -39.74 -23.19
CA HIS A 338 20.15 -40.45 -22.33
C HIS A 338 18.73 -39.86 -22.40
N CYS A 339 18.62 -38.53 -22.42
CA CYS A 339 17.34 -37.82 -22.50
C CYS A 339 16.58 -38.17 -23.80
N TYR A 340 17.28 -38.21 -24.93
CA TYR A 340 16.71 -38.52 -26.24
C TYR A 340 16.94 -39.96 -26.69
N TYR A 341 17.23 -40.90 -25.79
CA TYR A 341 17.60 -42.27 -26.14
C TYR A 341 16.60 -42.93 -27.12
N VAL A 342 15.29 -42.78 -26.86
CA VAL A 342 14.24 -43.39 -27.69
C VAL A 342 14.20 -42.77 -29.09
N GLU A 343 14.28 -41.45 -29.18
CA GLU A 343 14.32 -40.69 -30.42
C GLU A 343 15.60 -40.99 -31.22
N LEU A 344 16.74 -41.06 -30.54
CA LEU A 344 18.03 -41.41 -31.11
C LEU A 344 17.99 -42.82 -31.68
N GLU A 345 17.53 -43.82 -30.94
CA GLU A 345 17.41 -45.21 -31.44
C GLU A 345 16.48 -45.34 -32.65
N LYS A 346 15.42 -44.54 -32.73
CA LYS A 346 14.58 -44.45 -33.94
C LYS A 346 15.32 -43.80 -35.10
N PHE A 347 16.08 -42.75 -34.84
CA PHE A 347 16.90 -42.05 -35.82
C PHE A 347 17.99 -42.95 -36.41
N LYS A 348 18.70 -43.73 -35.58
CA LYS A 348 19.69 -44.73 -36.02
C LYS A 348 19.08 -45.76 -36.99
N LYS A 349 17.82 -46.15 -36.77
CA LYS A 349 17.08 -47.09 -37.62
C LYS A 349 16.45 -46.46 -38.86
N SER A 350 16.49 -45.13 -38.98
CA SER A 350 15.86 -44.40 -40.07
C SER A 350 16.65 -44.50 -41.37
N VAL A 351 16.00 -44.22 -42.50
CA VAL A 351 16.61 -44.22 -43.83
C VAL A 351 17.80 -43.25 -43.92
N LYS A 352 17.81 -42.19 -43.10
CA LYS A 352 18.83 -41.15 -43.10
C LYS A 352 20.21 -41.64 -42.65
N VAL A 353 20.26 -42.60 -41.71
CA VAL A 353 21.53 -43.00 -41.05
C VAL A 353 21.77 -44.51 -41.08
N LYS A 354 20.72 -45.35 -41.14
CA LYS A 354 20.86 -46.81 -40.99
C LYS A 354 21.92 -47.44 -41.89
N ARG A 355 21.96 -47.04 -43.18
CA ARG A 355 22.94 -47.57 -44.14
C ARG A 355 24.34 -46.97 -43.98
N LEU A 356 24.46 -45.81 -43.34
CA LEU A 356 25.74 -45.15 -43.12
C LEU A 356 26.59 -45.94 -42.11
N TYR A 357 25.99 -46.59 -41.11
CA TYR A 357 26.77 -47.41 -40.16
C TYR A 357 27.59 -48.53 -40.81
N ASP A 358 27.12 -49.08 -41.94
CA ASP A 358 27.80 -50.16 -42.66
C ASP A 358 28.84 -49.64 -43.67
N ILE A 359 28.67 -48.39 -44.15
CA ILE A 359 29.45 -47.81 -45.26
C ILE A 359 30.52 -46.85 -44.74
N ASP A 360 30.15 -45.99 -43.78
CA ASP A 360 30.95 -44.90 -43.24
C ASP A 360 30.49 -44.59 -41.80
N PRO A 361 31.07 -45.29 -40.80
CA PRO A 361 30.69 -45.13 -39.40
C PRO A 361 30.94 -43.72 -38.84
N GLU A 362 31.99 -43.02 -39.28
CA GLU A 362 32.31 -41.67 -38.81
C GLU A 362 31.22 -40.69 -39.24
N LYS A 363 30.80 -40.77 -40.51
CA LYS A 363 29.70 -39.94 -41.03
C LYS A 363 28.35 -40.27 -40.39
N ALA A 364 28.14 -41.50 -39.94
CA ALA A 364 26.95 -41.86 -39.17
C ALA A 364 26.94 -41.17 -37.80
N ILE A 365 28.09 -41.10 -37.12
CA ILE A 365 28.26 -40.39 -35.84
C ILE A 365 28.08 -38.88 -36.02
N GLU A 366 28.64 -38.27 -37.07
CA GLU A 366 28.40 -36.86 -37.38
C GLU A 366 26.90 -36.56 -37.52
N LYS A 367 26.15 -37.44 -38.20
CA LYS A 367 24.69 -37.30 -38.33
C LYS A 367 23.93 -37.49 -37.02
N GLU A 368 24.41 -38.32 -36.10
CA GLU A 368 23.85 -38.39 -34.74
C GLU A 368 24.06 -37.08 -33.98
N ILE A 369 25.28 -36.51 -34.03
CA ILE A 369 25.60 -35.25 -33.36
C ILE A 369 24.75 -34.13 -33.94
N GLU A 370 24.65 -33.99 -35.26
CA GLU A 370 23.77 -32.99 -35.91
C GLU A 370 22.31 -33.12 -35.42
N PHE A 371 21.79 -34.34 -35.32
CA PHE A 371 20.42 -34.58 -34.85
C PHE A 371 20.22 -34.17 -33.39
N LEU A 372 21.20 -34.46 -32.52
CA LEU A 372 21.14 -34.07 -31.11
C LEU A 372 21.31 -32.56 -30.96
N THR A 373 22.20 -31.92 -31.71
CA THR A 373 22.37 -30.46 -31.73
C THR A 373 21.06 -29.77 -32.13
N GLU A 374 20.38 -30.22 -33.18
CA GLU A 374 19.06 -29.69 -33.57
C GLU A 374 18.03 -29.80 -32.43
N LYS A 375 18.11 -30.87 -31.62
CA LYS A 375 17.22 -31.06 -30.46
C LYS A 375 17.58 -30.14 -29.29
N VAL A 376 18.86 -29.86 -29.06
CA VAL A 376 19.32 -28.95 -28.01
C VAL A 376 19.04 -27.49 -28.37
N GLU A 377 19.14 -27.12 -29.65
CA GLU A 377 18.82 -25.77 -30.15
C GLU A 377 17.35 -25.37 -29.93
N GLU A 378 16.42 -26.34 -29.87
CA GLU A 378 15.03 -26.11 -29.47
C GLU A 378 14.91 -25.91 -27.94
N GLU A 379 15.49 -24.82 -27.40
CA GLU A 379 15.72 -24.59 -25.96
C GLU A 379 14.53 -24.92 -25.04
N VAL A 380 13.32 -24.51 -25.45
CA VAL A 380 12.10 -24.69 -24.63
C VAL A 380 11.69 -26.16 -24.57
N GLU A 381 11.72 -26.85 -25.71
CA GLU A 381 11.33 -28.27 -25.79
C GLU A 381 12.44 -29.14 -25.19
N HIS A 382 13.71 -28.76 -25.37
CA HIS A 382 14.84 -29.38 -24.72
C HIS A 382 14.71 -29.32 -23.20
N LEU A 383 14.54 -28.14 -22.61
CA LEU A 383 14.37 -28.00 -21.16
C LEU A 383 13.18 -28.84 -20.65
N LYS A 384 12.06 -28.83 -21.36
CA LYS A 384 10.89 -29.63 -20.99
C LYS A 384 11.19 -31.14 -21.01
N LYS A 385 11.84 -31.64 -22.06
CA LYS A 385 12.27 -33.04 -22.17
C LYS A 385 13.28 -33.42 -21.09
N SER A 386 14.25 -32.56 -20.82
CA SER A 386 15.24 -32.73 -19.75
C SER A 386 14.57 -32.83 -18.39
N LEU A 387 13.60 -31.97 -18.09
CA LEU A 387 12.79 -32.04 -16.86
C LEU A 387 11.96 -33.35 -16.78
N GLU A 388 11.36 -33.81 -17.89
CA GLU A 388 10.67 -35.10 -17.92
C GLU A 388 11.60 -36.27 -17.65
N TYR A 389 12.80 -36.24 -18.22
CA TYR A 389 13.84 -37.24 -18.01
C TYR A 389 14.29 -37.23 -16.55
N ILE A 390 14.65 -36.08 -15.98
CA ILE A 390 15.05 -35.92 -14.58
C ILE A 390 13.98 -36.45 -13.62
N CYS A 391 12.71 -36.09 -13.87
CA CYS A 391 11.59 -36.54 -13.04
C CYS A 391 11.50 -38.08 -12.99
N LYS A 392 11.68 -38.74 -14.14
CA LYS A 392 11.64 -40.20 -14.25
C LYS A 392 12.90 -40.88 -13.71
N SER A 393 14.09 -40.38 -14.07
CA SER A 393 15.37 -41.01 -13.75
C SER A 393 15.71 -40.89 -12.27
N GLN A 394 15.43 -39.74 -11.65
CA GLN A 394 15.72 -39.50 -10.24
C GLN A 394 14.55 -39.84 -9.30
N GLN A 395 13.38 -40.22 -9.85
CA GLN A 395 12.13 -40.41 -9.10
C GLN A 395 11.78 -39.22 -8.17
N LYS A 396 12.04 -38.01 -8.66
CA LYS A 396 11.76 -36.76 -7.96
C LYS A 396 10.67 -35.99 -8.68
N GLN A 397 9.71 -35.46 -7.94
CA GLN A 397 8.73 -34.54 -8.51
C GLN A 397 9.34 -33.13 -8.69
N LEU A 398 8.84 -32.38 -9.65
CA LEU A 398 9.29 -31.01 -9.92
C LEU A 398 8.27 -30.00 -9.38
N ILE A 399 8.74 -29.02 -8.61
CA ILE A 399 7.89 -27.98 -8.01
C ILE A 399 8.47 -26.61 -8.34
N VAL A 400 7.67 -25.70 -8.89
CA VAL A 400 8.06 -24.32 -9.21
C VAL A 400 7.21 -23.35 -8.40
N PHE A 401 7.87 -22.42 -7.72
CA PHE A 401 7.25 -21.28 -7.04
C PHE A 401 7.53 -20.00 -7.82
N MET A 402 6.48 -19.38 -8.34
CA MET A 402 6.51 -18.07 -8.99
C MET A 402 6.06 -17.03 -7.97
N ASP A 403 7.03 -16.41 -7.31
CA ASP A 403 6.84 -15.53 -6.15
C ASP A 403 6.96 -14.05 -6.54
N ASN A 404 6.46 -13.16 -5.69
CA ASN A 404 6.48 -11.70 -5.87
C ASN A 404 5.89 -11.18 -7.19
N CYS A 405 5.07 -11.98 -7.88
CA CYS A 405 4.38 -11.51 -9.09
C CYS A 405 3.47 -10.31 -8.76
N ASP A 406 2.90 -10.28 -7.55
CA ASP A 406 2.10 -9.18 -7.03
C ASP A 406 2.86 -7.85 -6.88
N GLN A 407 4.19 -7.83 -7.05
CA GLN A 407 4.98 -6.59 -7.08
C GLN A 407 5.10 -6.00 -8.49
N ARG A 408 4.64 -6.72 -9.52
CA ARG A 408 4.71 -6.32 -10.93
C ARG A 408 3.43 -5.66 -11.42
N SER A 409 3.49 -5.14 -12.64
CA SER A 409 2.33 -4.54 -13.31
C SER A 409 1.22 -5.57 -13.52
N ASP A 410 -0.01 -5.09 -13.70
CA ASP A 410 -1.17 -5.94 -13.96
C ASP A 410 -0.99 -6.84 -15.19
N LYS A 411 -0.34 -6.32 -16.24
CA LYS A 411 -0.05 -7.06 -17.48
C LYS A 411 0.95 -8.19 -17.24
N ASP A 412 1.99 -7.92 -16.46
CA ASP A 412 3.00 -8.93 -16.13
C ASP A 412 2.41 -10.04 -15.26
N GLN A 413 1.51 -9.69 -14.35
CA GLN A 413 0.80 -10.67 -13.52
C GLN A 413 -0.10 -11.58 -14.35
N GLU A 414 -0.82 -11.04 -15.32
CA GLU A 414 -1.63 -11.83 -16.25
C GLU A 414 -0.75 -12.75 -17.10
N ALA A 415 0.35 -12.23 -17.65
CA ALA A 415 1.30 -13.03 -18.42
C ALA A 415 1.91 -14.17 -17.59
N ALA A 416 2.37 -13.89 -16.36
CA ALA A 416 2.90 -14.91 -15.45
C ALA A 416 1.86 -15.97 -15.10
N PHE A 417 0.58 -15.59 -14.95
CA PHE A 417 -0.50 -16.53 -14.73
C PHE A 417 -0.74 -17.44 -15.94
N LEU A 418 -0.74 -16.91 -17.16
CA LEU A 418 -0.85 -17.72 -18.38
C LEU A 418 0.33 -18.69 -18.54
N ILE A 419 1.55 -18.22 -18.27
CA ILE A 419 2.75 -19.09 -18.27
C ILE A 419 2.63 -20.19 -17.21
N SER A 420 2.14 -19.86 -16.01
CA SER A 420 1.91 -20.85 -14.96
C SER A 420 0.91 -21.93 -15.37
N GLN A 421 -0.13 -21.56 -16.13
CA GLN A 421 -1.10 -22.51 -16.67
C GLN A 421 -0.48 -23.41 -17.75
N GLU A 422 0.29 -22.84 -18.67
CA GLU A 422 1.02 -23.62 -19.67
C GLU A 422 1.95 -24.64 -18.99
N PHE A 423 2.70 -24.21 -17.99
CA PHE A 423 3.61 -25.07 -17.23
C PHE A 423 2.86 -26.16 -16.47
N ALA A 424 1.79 -25.82 -15.74
CA ALA A 424 1.02 -26.81 -15.00
C ALA A 424 0.30 -27.83 -15.91
N SER A 425 -0.04 -27.44 -17.14
CA SER A 425 -0.78 -28.27 -18.11
C SER A 425 0.09 -29.19 -18.96
N THR A 426 1.21 -28.66 -19.44
CA THR A 426 2.04 -29.31 -20.45
C THR A 426 3.40 -29.78 -19.93
N TRP A 427 3.89 -29.26 -18.81
CA TRP A 427 5.19 -29.64 -18.24
C TRP A 427 5.02 -30.60 -17.05
N PRO A 428 6.04 -31.42 -16.72
CA PRO A 428 5.99 -32.39 -15.63
C PRO A 428 6.15 -31.75 -14.23
N MET A 429 5.65 -30.54 -14.02
CA MET A 429 5.87 -29.76 -12.79
C MET A 429 4.57 -29.36 -12.08
N ILE A 430 4.69 -29.09 -10.78
CA ILE A 430 3.66 -28.46 -9.94
C ILE A 430 4.00 -26.98 -9.86
N VAL A 431 3.04 -26.10 -10.18
CA VAL A 431 3.27 -24.65 -10.20
C VAL A 431 2.49 -23.99 -9.08
N PHE A 432 3.17 -23.24 -8.23
CA PHE A 432 2.59 -22.27 -7.31
C PHE A 432 2.83 -20.88 -7.85
N ILE A 433 1.82 -20.01 -7.85
CA ILE A 433 1.97 -18.61 -8.24
C ILE A 433 1.32 -17.67 -7.22
N SER A 434 2.07 -16.66 -6.79
CA SER A 434 1.57 -15.57 -5.97
C SER A 434 0.86 -14.52 -6.82
N LEU A 435 -0.36 -14.09 -6.49
CA LEU A 435 -1.08 -13.03 -7.21
C LEU A 435 -1.83 -12.10 -6.25
N ARG A 436 -2.15 -10.88 -6.71
CA ARG A 436 -3.11 -10.01 -6.02
C ARG A 436 -4.54 -10.55 -6.18
N PRO A 437 -5.40 -10.44 -5.16
CA PRO A 437 -6.81 -10.84 -5.27
C PRO A 437 -7.54 -10.14 -6.43
N GLU A 438 -7.30 -8.83 -6.61
CA GLU A 438 -7.91 -8.02 -7.67
C GLU A 438 -7.55 -8.53 -9.06
N THR A 439 -6.27 -8.83 -9.30
CA THR A 439 -5.79 -9.38 -10.56
C THR A 439 -6.48 -10.70 -10.86
N PHE A 440 -6.56 -11.61 -9.88
CA PHE A 440 -7.25 -12.89 -10.06
C PHE A 440 -8.73 -12.70 -10.44
N HIS A 441 -9.45 -11.81 -9.75
CA HIS A 441 -10.86 -11.55 -10.04
C HIS A 441 -11.05 -10.87 -11.40
N ARG A 442 -10.16 -9.98 -11.80
CA ARG A 442 -10.18 -9.31 -13.10
C ARG A 442 -9.94 -10.30 -14.24
N THR A 443 -8.85 -11.07 -14.20
CA THR A 443 -8.56 -12.07 -15.24
C THR A 443 -9.70 -13.09 -15.32
N LYS A 444 -10.30 -13.49 -14.18
CA LYS A 444 -11.45 -14.38 -14.16
C LYS A 444 -12.68 -13.81 -14.88
N LYS A 445 -12.91 -12.50 -14.80
CA LYS A 445 -14.04 -11.80 -15.42
C LYS A 445 -13.79 -11.44 -16.88
N GLU A 446 -12.61 -10.92 -17.21
CA GLU A 446 -12.30 -10.32 -18.52
C GLU A 446 -11.91 -11.36 -19.57
N SER A 447 -11.09 -12.35 -19.22
CA SER A 447 -10.52 -13.25 -20.24
C SER A 447 -11.48 -14.37 -20.68
N GLY A 448 -12.61 -14.58 -19.98
CA GLY A 448 -13.64 -15.61 -20.28
C GLY A 448 -13.19 -17.07 -20.16
N ALA A 449 -11.93 -17.34 -20.49
CA ALA A 449 -11.18 -18.59 -20.39
C ALA A 449 -11.05 -19.12 -18.96
N LEU A 450 -11.47 -18.33 -17.96
CA LEU A 450 -11.38 -18.65 -16.53
C LEU A 450 -12.75 -18.89 -15.87
N SER A 451 -13.86 -18.72 -16.59
CA SER A 451 -15.21 -18.94 -16.05
C SER A 451 -15.54 -20.43 -15.87
N GLY A 452 -14.95 -21.31 -16.68
CA GLY A 452 -15.16 -22.77 -16.62
C GLY A 452 -14.19 -23.56 -15.72
N TYR A 453 -13.21 -22.89 -15.10
CA TYR A 453 -12.10 -23.56 -14.42
C TYR A 453 -12.02 -23.17 -12.94
N HIS A 454 -12.46 -24.07 -12.05
CA HIS A 454 -12.19 -23.98 -10.61
C HIS A 454 -10.67 -24.08 -10.34
N THR A 455 -9.96 -22.96 -10.30
CA THR A 455 -8.54 -22.90 -9.89
C THR A 455 -8.48 -22.81 -8.36
N LYS A 456 -7.63 -23.62 -7.72
CA LYS A 456 -7.52 -23.62 -6.26
C LYS A 456 -6.71 -22.41 -5.81
N ALA A 457 -7.37 -21.53 -5.07
CA ALA A 457 -6.77 -20.32 -4.53
C ALA A 457 -6.70 -20.39 -3.01
N PHE A 458 -5.49 -20.23 -2.48
CA PHE A 458 -5.21 -20.08 -1.07
C PHE A 458 -5.03 -18.61 -0.76
N THR A 459 -5.95 -18.04 0.01
CA THR A 459 -5.83 -16.66 0.46
C THR A 459 -4.93 -16.62 1.70
N ILE A 460 -3.79 -15.94 1.58
CA ILE A 460 -2.83 -15.73 2.68
C ILE A 460 -3.23 -14.42 3.38
N PRO A 461 -3.93 -14.48 4.54
CA PRO A 461 -4.24 -13.27 5.28
C PRO A 461 -2.96 -12.65 5.89
N PRO A 462 -2.94 -11.33 6.13
CA PRO A 462 -1.87 -10.71 6.88
C PRO A 462 -1.78 -11.35 8.29
N PRO A 463 -0.58 -11.61 8.80
CA PRO A 463 -0.41 -12.16 10.13
C PRO A 463 -0.79 -11.14 11.20
N ARG A 464 -1.18 -11.64 12.37
CA ARG A 464 -1.44 -10.81 13.54
C ARG A 464 -0.15 -10.12 14.00
N LEU A 465 -0.14 -8.79 14.00
CA LEU A 465 1.04 -7.99 14.33
C LEU A 465 1.57 -8.30 15.75
N ASP A 466 0.67 -8.46 16.71
CA ASP A 466 1.01 -8.81 18.10
C ASP A 466 1.72 -10.17 18.20
N GLU A 467 1.28 -11.17 17.44
CA GLU A 467 1.93 -12.48 17.40
C GLU A 467 3.30 -12.42 16.71
N VAL A 468 3.41 -11.67 15.61
CA VAL A 468 4.67 -11.49 14.87
C VAL A 468 5.71 -10.85 15.78
N VAL A 469 5.37 -9.73 16.43
CA VAL A 469 6.28 -9.01 17.33
C VAL A 469 6.69 -9.91 18.49
N ARG A 470 5.72 -10.55 19.16
CA ARG A 470 6.00 -11.44 20.30
C ARG A 470 6.96 -12.58 19.92
N LYS A 471 6.65 -13.33 18.85
CA LYS A 471 7.48 -14.47 18.43
C LYS A 471 8.89 -14.05 18.01
N ARG A 472 9.02 -12.89 17.34
CA ARG A 472 10.33 -12.36 16.95
C ARG A 472 11.16 -11.94 18.16
N LEU A 473 10.55 -11.32 19.17
CA LEU A 473 11.23 -10.99 20.43
C LEU A 473 11.61 -12.24 21.22
N GLU A 474 10.75 -13.26 21.27
CA GLU A 474 11.08 -14.56 21.88
C GLU A 474 12.27 -15.22 21.17
N PHE A 475 12.30 -15.18 19.84
CA PHE A 475 13.43 -15.68 19.06
C PHE A 475 14.72 -14.89 19.32
N ALA A 476 14.63 -13.56 19.45
CA ALA A 476 15.74 -12.69 19.87
C ALA A 476 16.31 -13.10 21.24
N GLN A 477 15.42 -13.43 22.19
CA GLN A 477 15.82 -13.87 23.52
C GLN A 477 16.54 -15.23 23.47
N LYS A 478 16.08 -16.18 22.64
CA LYS A 478 16.75 -17.48 22.45
C LYS A 478 18.14 -17.35 21.85
N ILE A 479 18.32 -16.40 20.94
CA ILE A 479 19.64 -16.09 20.36
C ILE A 479 20.57 -15.48 21.42
N THR A 480 20.09 -14.47 22.14
CA THR A 480 20.91 -13.75 23.13
C THR A 480 21.24 -14.56 24.37
N SER A 481 20.38 -15.52 24.75
CA SER A 481 20.64 -16.50 25.82
C SER A 481 21.56 -17.65 25.40
N GLY A 482 21.87 -17.78 24.10
CA GLY A 482 22.74 -18.84 23.57
C GLY A 482 22.05 -20.18 23.35
N GLU A 483 20.73 -20.27 23.48
CA GLU A 483 19.95 -21.46 23.10
C GLU A 483 20.03 -21.72 21.59
N ILE A 484 20.06 -20.65 20.80
CA ILE A 484 20.29 -20.68 19.35
C ILE A 484 21.65 -20.04 19.08
N ALA A 485 22.61 -20.86 18.65
CA ALA A 485 23.96 -20.40 18.39
C ALA A 485 24.04 -19.61 17.08
N LEU A 486 24.34 -18.32 17.16
CA LEU A 486 24.81 -17.55 16.01
C LEU A 486 26.23 -18.00 15.67
N ARG A 487 26.46 -18.46 14.44
CA ARG A 487 27.82 -18.78 13.97
C ARG A 487 28.68 -17.53 13.75
N VAL A 488 28.09 -16.34 13.83
CA VAL A 488 28.81 -15.07 13.77
C VAL A 488 29.82 -15.00 14.92
N ARG A 489 31.11 -15.24 14.60
CA ARG A 489 32.25 -14.84 15.44
C ARG A 489 32.31 -13.31 15.54
N LYS A 490 31.36 -12.68 16.22
CA LYS A 490 31.53 -11.37 16.85
C LYS A 490 31.08 -11.51 18.29
N LYS A 491 32.05 -11.54 19.21
CA LYS A 491 31.82 -11.45 20.65
C LYS A 491 31.05 -10.17 20.93
N ILE A 492 29.73 -10.25 21.04
CA ILE A 492 28.93 -9.16 21.62
C ILE A 492 28.88 -9.43 23.12
N LYS A 493 29.73 -8.74 23.89
CA LYS A 493 29.60 -8.65 25.34
C LYS A 493 28.53 -7.59 25.62
N CYS A 494 27.31 -8.01 25.92
CA CYS A 494 26.33 -7.12 26.56
C CYS A 494 26.59 -7.12 28.07
N THR A 495 27.19 -6.05 28.59
CA THR A 495 27.24 -5.76 30.03
C THR A 495 25.98 -5.00 30.42
N PHE A 496 25.00 -5.68 31.01
CA PHE A 496 23.94 -5.01 31.77
C PHE A 496 24.55 -4.53 33.09
N SER A 497 24.75 -3.21 33.23
CA SER A 497 25.05 -2.58 34.51
C SER A 497 23.74 -2.13 35.15
N GLY A 498 23.16 -3.00 35.97
CA GLY A 498 22.07 -2.61 36.85
C GLY A 498 22.64 -1.93 38.10
N GLN A 499 22.54 -0.60 38.18
CA GLN A 499 22.49 0.07 39.48
C GLN A 499 21.02 0.17 39.87
N PHE A 500 20.57 -0.75 40.72
CA PHE A 500 19.43 -0.49 41.59
C PHE A 500 19.96 0.35 42.76
N GLY A 501 19.54 1.62 42.78
CA GLY A 501 19.60 2.51 43.93
C GLY A 501 18.19 2.84 44.37
#